data_AF-A0A2V5VNH3-F1
#
_entry.id   AF-A0A2V5VNH3-F1
#
_cell.length_a   1.000
_cell.length_b   1.000
_cell.length_c   1.000
_cell.angle_alpha   90.00
_cell.angle_beta   90.00
_cell.angle_gamma   90.00
#
_symmetry.space_group_name_H-M   'P 1'
#
loop_
_entity.id
_entity.type
_entity.pdbx_description
1 polymer ?
#
loop_
_entity_poly.entity_id
_entity_poly.type
_entity_poly.pdbx_seq_one_letter_code
_entity_poly.pdbx_strand_id
1 'polypeptide(L)' 'PGEAYGRIEAPKGELGFYLISDGGPNPYRYRVRPPSLINLTVLEDMCLGQIVADVVVILGSVDIVLGEVDR' A
#
# COMPACT_ATOMS: atom_id res chain seq x y z
N PRO A 1 -18.01 13.46 15.88
CA PRO A 1 -18.22 12.55 14.72
C PRO A 1 -17.66 13.15 13.43
N GLY A 2 -16.81 12.42 12.73
CA GLY A 2 -16.17 12.92 11.52
C GLY A 2 -15.24 11.91 10.87
N GLU A 3 -14.82 12.22 9.66
CA GLU A 3 -13.85 11.44 8.89
C GLU A 3 -12.65 12.32 8.53
N ALA A 4 -11.47 11.70 8.45
CA ALA A 4 -10.24 12.38 8.06
C ALA A 4 -9.34 11.42 7.27
N TYR A 5 -8.66 11.96 6.26
CA TYR A 5 -7.60 11.28 5.54
C TYR A 5 -6.29 12.05 5.72
N GLY A 6 -5.28 11.38 6.27
CA GLY A 6 -3.91 11.88 6.37
C GLY A 6 -3.00 11.09 5.45
N ARG A 7 -2.09 11.75 4.74
CA ARG A 7 -1.07 11.09 3.92
C ARG A 7 0.33 11.60 4.25
N ILE A 8 1.31 10.70 4.19
CA ILE A 8 2.73 11.01 4.31
C ILE A 8 3.51 10.35 3.17
N GLU A 9 4.73 10.84 2.94
CA GLU A 9 5.65 10.24 2.00
C GLU A 9 6.57 9.25 2.74
N ALA A 10 6.32 7.97 2.51
CA ALA A 10 7.15 6.87 3.00
C ALA A 10 8.20 6.50 1.95
N PRO A 11 9.27 5.76 2.31
CA PRO A 11 10.31 5.36 1.36
C PRO A 11 9.79 4.60 0.13
N LYS A 12 8.61 3.97 0.26
CA LYS A 12 7.96 3.14 -0.79
C LYS A 12 6.88 3.88 -1.56
N GLY A 13 6.60 5.14 -1.22
CA GLY A 13 5.56 5.97 -1.82
C GLY A 13 4.58 6.55 -0.80
N GLU A 14 3.38 6.88 -1.26
CA GLU A 14 2.36 7.52 -0.42
C GLU A 14 1.71 6.54 0.57
N LEU A 15 1.98 6.73 1.85
CA LEU A 15 1.31 6.04 2.94
C LEU A 15 0.15 6.87 3.47
N GLY A 16 -1.06 6.33 3.38
CA GLY A 16 -2.29 7.00 3.79
C GLY A 16 -2.95 6.36 5.01
N PHE A 17 -3.60 7.17 5.83
CA PHE A 17 -4.43 6.75 6.95
C PHE A 17 -5.80 7.41 6.85
N TYR A 18 -6.83 6.59 6.72
CA TYR A 18 -8.22 7.02 6.75
C TYR A 18 -8.83 6.67 8.11
N LEU A 19 -9.41 7.63 8.80
CA LEU A 19 -10.01 7.45 10.12
C LEU A 19 -11.45 7.98 10.14
N ILE A 20 -12.31 7.24 10.85
CA ILE A 20 -13.68 7.64 11.18
C ILE A 20 -13.78 7.64 12.70
N SER A 21 -14.29 8.74 13.26
CA SER A 21 -14.59 8.89 14.69
C SER A 21 -16.09 9.08 14.90
N ASP A 22 -16.66 8.37 15.86
CA ASP A 22 -18.03 8.55 16.36
C ASP A 22 -18.09 9.56 17.53
N GLY A 23 -16.95 10.11 17.95
CA GLY A 23 -16.81 11.01 19.10
C GLY A 23 -16.28 10.33 20.37
N GLY A 24 -16.01 9.02 20.34
CA GLY A 24 -15.34 8.31 21.42
C GLY A 24 -13.80 8.52 21.44
N PRO A 25 -13.12 8.03 22.50
CA PRO A 25 -11.66 8.09 22.61
C PRO A 25 -10.94 7.16 21.64
N ASN A 26 -11.63 6.14 21.13
CA ASN A 26 -11.10 5.19 20.16
C ASN A 26 -11.66 5.52 18.76
N PRO A 27 -10.88 5.29 17.69
CA PRO A 27 -11.39 5.42 16.34
C PRO A 27 -12.49 4.37 16.10
N TYR A 28 -13.61 4.80 15.53
CA TYR A 28 -14.69 3.90 15.13
C TYR A 28 -14.23 2.94 14.03
N ARG A 29 -13.48 3.47 13.06
CA ARG A 29 -12.81 2.67 12.02
C ARG A 29 -11.56 3.39 11.58
N TYR A 30 -10.50 2.63 11.28
CA TYR A 30 -9.36 3.14 10.54
C TYR A 30 -9.03 2.20 9.38
N ARG A 31 -8.49 2.75 8.29
CA ARG A 31 -7.97 2.01 7.14
C ARG A 31 -6.63 2.59 6.76
N VAL A 32 -5.64 1.72 6.62
CA VAL A 32 -4.33 2.10 6.08
C VAL A 32 -4.37 1.92 4.57
N ARG A 33 -3.78 2.86 3.84
CA ARG A 33 -3.49 2.76 2.40
C ARG A 33 -1.99 2.49 2.26
N PRO A 34 -1.57 1.23 2.19
CA PRO A 34 -0.16 0.87 2.08
C PRO A 34 0.36 1.12 0.64
N PRO A 35 1.46 1.88 0.44
CA PRO A 35 2.09 2.03 -0.87
C PRO A 35 2.42 0.69 -1.54
N SER A 36 2.89 -0.31 -0.78
CA SER A 36 3.30 -1.60 -1.36
C SER A 36 2.16 -2.38 -2.03
N LEU A 37 0.92 -2.29 -1.53
CA LEU A 37 -0.22 -2.98 -2.13
C LEU A 37 -0.56 -2.40 -3.51
N ILE A 38 -0.45 -1.07 -3.65
CA ILE A 38 -0.75 -0.37 -4.91
C ILE A 38 0.37 -0.62 -5.93
N ASN A 39 1.62 -0.60 -5.49
CA ASN A 39 2.74 -0.89 -6.37
C ASN A 39 2.68 -2.34 -6.90
N LEU A 40 2.14 -3.28 -6.10
CA LEU A 40 1.96 -4.68 -6.50
C LEU A 40 0.94 -4.85 -7.64
N THR A 41 -0.07 -3.99 -7.78
CA THR A 41 -1.10 -4.17 -8.82
C THR A 41 -0.56 -4.01 -10.23
N VAL A 42 0.54 -3.28 -10.41
CA VAL A 42 1.17 -3.05 -11.72
C VAL A 42 2.19 -4.14 -12.07
N LEU A 43 2.49 -5.05 -11.12
CA LEU A 43 3.47 -6.11 -11.31
C LEU A 43 3.11 -7.03 -12.50
N GLU A 44 1.83 -7.34 -12.67
CA GLU A 44 1.34 -8.17 -13.79
C GLU A 44 1.73 -7.55 -15.13
N ASP A 45 1.38 -6.28 -15.35
CA ASP A 45 1.69 -5.54 -16.58
C ASP A 45 3.20 -5.45 -16.83
N MET A 46 4.01 -5.31 -15.78
CA MET A 46 5.48 -5.28 -15.88
C MET A 46 6.07 -6.64 -16.28
N CYS A 47 5.41 -7.75 -15.94
CA CYS A 47 5.89 -9.10 -16.25
C CYS A 47 5.48 -9.58 -17.65
N LEU A 48 4.54 -8.90 -18.33
CA LEU A 48 4.08 -9.31 -19.65
C LEU A 48 5.22 -9.24 -20.69
N GLY A 49 5.48 -10.38 -21.34
CA GLY A 49 6.53 -10.49 -22.37
C GLY A 49 7.95 -10.72 -21.82
N GLN A 50 8.11 -10.87 -20.50
CA GLN A 50 9.39 -11.13 -19.84
C GLN A 50 9.60 -12.61 -19.53
N ILE A 51 10.85 -13.01 -19.25
CA ILE A 51 11.15 -14.38 -18.83
C ILE A 51 10.88 -14.52 -17.34
N VAL A 52 10.56 -15.74 -16.88
CA VAL A 52 10.37 -16.04 -15.44
C VAL A 52 11.56 -15.59 -14.58
N ALA A 53 12.78 -15.59 -15.12
CA ALA A 53 13.97 -15.09 -14.44
C ALA A 53 13.91 -13.58 -14.16
N ASP A 54 13.27 -12.80 -15.04
CA ASP A 54 13.18 -11.34 -14.93
C ASP A 54 12.14 -10.92 -13.89
N VAL A 55 11.18 -11.78 -13.57
CA VAL A 55 10.14 -11.54 -12.55
C VAL A 55 10.78 -11.22 -11.19
N VAL A 56 11.89 -11.88 -10.83
CA VAL A 56 12.58 -11.63 -9.56
C VAL A 56 13.20 -10.23 -9.53
N VAL A 57 13.74 -9.77 -10.66
CA VAL A 57 14.34 -8.43 -10.78
C VAL A 57 13.26 -7.35 -10.76
N ILE A 58 12.15 -7.59 -11.46
CA ILE A 58 10.98 -6.69 -11.48
C ILE A 58 10.37 -6.59 -10.08
N LEU A 59 10.21 -7.70 -9.37
CA LEU A 59 9.68 -7.69 -8.00
C LEU A 59 10.63 -7.00 -7.02
N GLY A 60 11.94 -7.15 -7.21
CA GLY A 60 12.96 -6.44 -6.44
C GLY A 60 13.00 -4.94 -6.70
N SER A 61 12.73 -4.48 -7.92
CA SER A 61 12.74 -3.05 -8.26
C SER A 61 11.53 -2.30 -7.69
N VAL A 62 10.39 -2.98 -7.53
CA VAL A 62 9.17 -2.43 -6.92
C VAL A 62 9.27 -2.33 -5.39
N ASP A 63 10.20 -3.05 -4.77
CA ASP A 63 10.46 -3.09 -3.32
C ASP A 63 9.17 -3.26 -2.48
N ILE A 64 8.57 -4.45 -2.53
CA ILE A 64 7.38 -4.79 -1.76
C ILE A 64 7.72 -5.39 -0.38
N VAL A 65 6.97 -5.00 0.66
CA VAL A 65 7.00 -5.69 1.96
C VAL A 65 5.64 -6.33 2.20
N LEU A 66 5.62 -7.66 2.25
CA LEU A 66 4.37 -8.44 2.37
C LEU A 66 3.58 -8.13 3.65
N GLY A 67 4.26 -7.76 4.74
CA GLY A 67 3.59 -7.36 5.98
C GLY A 67 2.78 -6.06 5.88
N GLU A 68 3.03 -5.25 4.85
CA GLU A 68 2.26 -4.05 4.55
C GLU A 68 1.07 -4.33 3.62
N VAL A 69 1.23 -5.33 2.74
CA VAL A 69 0.24 -5.74 1.72
C VAL A 69 -0.94 -6.50 2.33
N ASP A 70 -0.70 -7.28 3.38
CA ASP A 70 -1.68 -8.22 3.98
C ASP A 70 -2.65 -7.57 5.01
N ARG A 71 -2.78 -6.23 5.02
CA ARG A 71 -3.56 -5.47 6.04
C ARG A 71 -4.92 -4.94 5.57
#